data_AF-R7C120-F1
#
_entry.id   AF-R7C120-F1
#
_cell.length_a   1.000
_cell.length_b   1.000
_cell.length_c   1.000
_cell.angle_alpha   90.00
_cell.angle_beta   90.00
_cell.angle_gamma   90.00
#
_symmetry.space_group_name_H-M   'P 1'
#
loop_
_entity.id
_entity.type
_entity.pdbx_description
1 polymer ?
#
loop_
_entity_poly.entity_id
_entity_poly.type
_entity_poly.pdbx_seq_one_letter_code
_entity_poly.pdbx_strand_id
1 'polypeptide(L)'
;MKNDFICADQYTPEVFEKVLLLKGSGRWPQIAAFMGREYGAEWLDFLEGCGEETPFEVIRRMLLPATHAAFLRDCATFVTQAVGQLTVTGEAALALCYGLERPAENLELVCSGGEAAGVLRRFCAARSVSLSLINEVLIRREFLIRSATDELRVIVSYRKARAVPTPVIRGIRVSEPDTLASWACFAFNRSRHLRDLYDLAFVVRLFFDRISAERKFDISNALSNFESSDLEYLLRTQEDCLIDKTKLVNDYRAMCRLLGISSDEFLP
;
A
#
# COMPACT_ATOMS: atom_id res chain seq x y z
N MET A 1 5.81 16.19 23.91
CA MET A 1 6.93 16.42 24.85
C MET A 1 8.11 17.12 24.20
N LYS A 2 8.62 16.69 23.03
CA LYS A 2 9.71 17.43 22.33
C LYS A 2 9.28 18.86 21.97
N ASN A 3 8.05 19.02 21.47
CA ASN A 3 7.49 20.31 21.05
C ASN A 3 6.93 21.17 22.20
N ASP A 4 6.91 20.65 23.43
CA ASP A 4 6.34 21.35 24.59
C ASP A 4 7.39 22.13 25.39
N PHE A 5 8.69 21.96 25.06
CA PHE A 5 9.80 22.59 25.77
C PHE A 5 10.79 23.21 24.78
N ILE A 6 11.20 24.46 25.05
CA ILE A 6 12.13 25.23 24.21
C ILE A 6 13.56 24.70 24.42
N CYS A 7 14.31 24.48 23.33
CA CYS A 7 15.75 24.11 23.32
C CYS A 7 16.10 22.73 23.93
N ALA A 8 15.27 21.70 23.73
CA ALA A 8 15.56 20.34 24.22
C ALA A 8 16.41 19.48 23.26
N ASP A 9 16.67 19.95 22.03
CA ASP A 9 17.33 19.14 20.98
C ASP A 9 18.73 18.63 21.37
N GLN A 10 19.42 19.35 22.26
CA GLN A 10 20.73 18.95 22.78
C GLN A 10 20.70 17.64 23.60
N TYR A 11 19.53 17.25 24.12
CA TYR A 11 19.35 16.03 24.89
C TYR A 11 18.82 14.86 24.07
N THR A 12 18.45 15.09 22.80
CA THR A 12 17.87 14.06 21.94
C THR A 12 18.70 12.77 21.87
N PRO A 13 20.04 12.81 21.70
CA PRO A 13 20.85 11.59 21.70
C PRO A 13 20.79 10.82 23.03
N GLU A 14 20.84 11.52 24.16
CA GLU A 14 20.75 10.91 25.49
C GLU A 14 19.37 10.27 25.72
N VAL A 15 18.30 10.94 25.30
CA VAL A 15 16.93 10.39 25.38
C VAL A 15 16.83 9.09 24.58
N PHE A 16 17.38 9.07 23.36
CA PHE A 16 17.37 7.89 22.50
C PHE A 16 18.09 6.69 23.13
N GLU A 17 19.30 6.92 23.64
CA GLU A 17 20.08 5.89 24.34
C GLU A 17 19.31 5.33 25.54
N LYS A 18 18.68 6.18 26.36
CA LYS A 18 17.91 5.74 27.53
C LYS A 18 16.65 4.98 27.15
N VAL A 19 15.96 5.39 26.09
CA VAL A 19 14.75 4.70 25.64
C VAL A 19 15.10 3.32 25.07
N LEU A 20 16.23 3.17 24.38
CA LEU A 20 16.66 1.89 23.82
C LEU A 20 16.87 0.81 24.90
N LEU A 21 17.23 1.19 26.13
CA LEU A 21 17.32 0.27 27.28
C LEU A 21 15.99 -0.44 27.59
N LEU A 22 14.86 0.12 27.14
CA LEU A 22 13.52 -0.44 27.33
C LEU A 22 13.13 -1.46 26.26
N LYS A 23 13.99 -1.78 25.29
CA LYS A 23 13.69 -2.71 24.17
C LYS A 23 13.19 -4.09 24.62
N GLY A 24 13.72 -4.61 25.73
CA GLY A 24 13.28 -5.89 26.29
C GLY A 24 11.87 -5.87 26.89
N SER A 25 11.23 -4.70 26.97
CA SER A 25 9.89 -4.54 27.51
C SER A 25 8.83 -5.08 26.56
N GLY A 26 7.80 -5.76 27.09
CA GLY A 26 6.60 -6.10 26.33
C GLY A 26 5.81 -4.87 25.82
N ARG A 27 6.15 -3.66 26.29
CA ARG A 27 5.59 -2.38 25.81
C ARG A 27 6.45 -1.69 24.75
N TRP A 28 7.53 -2.33 24.30
CA TRP A 28 8.43 -1.76 23.29
C TRP A 28 7.70 -1.23 22.04
N PRO A 29 6.66 -1.89 21.49
CA PRO A 29 5.96 -1.38 20.32
C PRO A 29 5.30 -0.02 20.56
N GLN A 30 4.67 0.18 21.72
CA GLN A 30 4.01 1.44 22.08
C GLN A 30 5.04 2.54 22.35
N ILE A 31 6.18 2.18 22.96
CA ILE A 31 7.30 3.08 23.24
C ILE A 31 7.96 3.52 21.93
N ALA A 32 8.30 2.58 21.05
CA ALA A 32 8.91 2.85 19.75
C ALA A 32 7.99 3.70 18.85
N ALA A 33 6.68 3.40 18.85
CA ALA A 33 5.68 4.19 18.14
C ALA A 33 5.57 5.62 18.71
N PHE A 34 5.62 5.78 20.03
CA PHE A 34 5.63 7.09 20.68
C PHE A 34 6.88 7.89 20.31
N MET A 35 8.05 7.28 20.36
CA MET A 35 9.31 7.93 19.97
C MET A 35 9.31 8.34 18.50
N GLY A 36 8.80 7.48 17.60
CA GLY A 36 8.64 7.83 16.20
C GLY A 36 7.73 9.04 15.97
N ARG A 37 6.63 9.16 16.73
CA ARG A 37 5.74 10.33 16.66
C ARG A 37 6.38 11.61 17.20
N GLU A 38 7.14 11.53 18.29
CA GLU A 38 7.71 12.70 18.97
C GLU A 38 9.01 13.19 18.32
N TYR A 39 9.81 12.30 17.75
CA TYR A 39 11.17 12.61 17.29
C TYR A 39 11.41 12.35 15.81
N GLY A 40 10.47 11.70 15.10
CA GLY A 40 10.51 11.58 13.64
C GLY A 40 11.78 10.90 13.11
N ALA A 41 12.39 11.50 12.09
CA ALA A 41 13.54 10.95 11.37
C ALA A 41 14.79 10.77 12.25
N GLU A 42 15.04 11.68 13.19
CA GLU A 42 16.20 11.60 14.09
C GLU A 42 16.21 10.29 14.89
N TRP A 43 15.03 9.81 15.30
CA TRP A 43 14.90 8.52 16.01
C TRP A 43 15.13 7.32 15.11
N LEU A 44 14.72 7.41 13.84
CA LEU A 44 14.94 6.35 12.86
C LEU A 44 16.43 6.24 12.51
N ASP A 45 17.09 7.37 12.24
CA ASP A 45 18.52 7.43 11.95
C ASP A 45 19.35 6.87 13.12
N PHE A 46 18.92 7.14 14.36
CA PHE A 46 19.54 6.57 15.55
C PHE A 46 19.40 5.04 15.62
N LEU A 47 18.20 4.51 15.37
CA LEU A 47 17.97 3.07 15.36
C LEU A 47 18.75 2.38 14.24
N GLU A 48 18.77 2.95 13.03
CA GLU A 48 19.58 2.43 11.92
C GLU A 48 21.08 2.45 12.26
N GLY A 49 21.58 3.54 12.86
CA GLY A 49 22.96 3.65 13.33
C GLY A 49 23.33 2.61 14.39
N CYS A 50 22.34 2.09 15.12
CA CYS A 50 22.49 1.03 16.12
C CYS A 50 22.24 -0.39 15.55
N GLY A 51 21.88 -0.52 14.27
CA GLY A 51 21.50 -1.79 13.65
C GLY A 51 20.18 -2.36 14.18
N GLU A 52 19.29 -1.49 14.65
CA GLU A 52 18.03 -1.83 15.27
C GLU A 52 16.85 -1.77 14.28
N GLU A 53 15.90 -2.70 14.43
CA GLU A 53 14.67 -2.69 13.62
C GLU A 53 13.88 -1.40 13.88
N THR A 54 13.40 -0.79 12.81
CA THR A 54 12.65 0.47 12.91
C THR A 54 11.27 0.23 13.56
N PRO A 55 10.66 1.25 14.18
CA PRO A 55 9.30 1.14 14.72
C PRO A 55 8.30 0.73 13.63
N PHE A 56 8.56 1.10 12.37
CA PHE A 56 7.78 0.68 11.21
C PHE A 56 7.83 -0.85 11.00
N GLU A 57 8.98 -1.49 11.11
CA GLU A 57 9.12 -2.95 10.97
C GLU A 57 8.42 -3.71 12.10
N VAL A 58 8.53 -3.18 13.33
CA VAL A 58 7.84 -3.72 14.51
C VAL A 58 6.32 -3.58 14.37
N ILE A 59 5.84 -2.41 13.95
CA ILE A 59 4.41 -2.10 13.75
C ILE A 59 3.85 -2.89 12.54
N ARG A 60 4.61 -3.01 11.45
CA ARG A 60 4.26 -3.83 10.27
C ARG A 60 4.05 -5.30 10.62
N ARG A 61 4.85 -5.88 11.53
CA ARG A 61 4.62 -7.24 12.06
C ARG A 61 3.35 -7.36 12.90
N MET A 62 2.85 -6.25 13.45
CA MET A 62 1.70 -6.22 14.35
C MET A 62 0.37 -5.89 13.67
N LEU A 63 0.38 -5.18 12.54
CA LEU A 63 -0.83 -4.57 11.98
C LEU A 63 -1.64 -5.46 11.04
N LEU A 64 -1.01 -6.39 10.33
CA LEU A 64 -1.69 -7.43 9.58
C LEU A 64 -1.02 -8.76 9.93
N PRO A 65 -1.74 -9.68 10.60
CA PRO A 65 -1.12 -10.95 10.97
C PRO A 65 -0.64 -11.66 9.70
N ALA A 66 0.48 -12.40 9.78
CA ALA A 66 1.03 -13.13 8.63
C ALA A 66 -0.01 -14.05 7.95
N THR A 67 -1.06 -14.41 8.68
CA THR A 67 -2.25 -15.11 8.21
C THR A 67 -3.02 -14.34 7.14
N HIS A 68 -3.10 -13.02 7.19
CA HIS A 68 -3.86 -12.20 6.24
C HIS A 68 -3.20 -12.18 4.86
N ALA A 69 -1.89 -11.93 4.79
CA ALA A 69 -1.15 -11.99 3.54
C ALA A 69 -1.20 -13.40 2.91
N ALA A 70 -1.18 -14.45 3.75
CA ALA A 70 -1.37 -15.82 3.29
C ALA A 70 -2.80 -16.07 2.75
N PHE A 71 -3.82 -15.53 3.42
CA PHE A 71 -5.22 -15.65 3.00
C PHE A 71 -5.49 -14.94 1.67
N LEU A 72 -4.97 -13.72 1.52
CA LEU A 72 -4.94 -12.97 0.27
C LEU A 72 -4.31 -13.79 -0.87
N ARG A 73 -3.13 -14.36 -0.61
CA ARG A 73 -2.39 -15.16 -1.59
C ARG A 73 -3.12 -16.43 -1.99
N ASP A 74 -3.72 -17.14 -1.04
CA ASP A 74 -4.51 -18.35 -1.32
C ASP A 74 -5.71 -18.02 -2.22
N CYS A 75 -6.47 -16.97 -1.87
CA CYS A 75 -7.60 -16.51 -2.69
C CYS A 75 -7.16 -16.08 -4.09
N ALA A 76 -6.11 -15.26 -4.21
CA ALA A 76 -5.54 -14.80 -5.48
C ALA A 76 -5.06 -15.95 -6.39
N THR A 77 -4.45 -16.98 -5.79
CA THR A 77 -3.99 -18.18 -6.51
C THR A 77 -5.17 -19.02 -6.97
N PHE A 78 -6.16 -19.23 -6.10
CA PHE A 78 -7.36 -19.98 -6.43
C PHE A 78 -8.14 -19.36 -7.60
N VAL A 79 -8.36 -18.03 -7.59
CA VAL A 79 -9.09 -17.37 -8.69
C VAL A 79 -8.34 -17.48 -10.01
N THR A 80 -7.01 -17.44 -9.98
CA THR A 80 -6.15 -17.58 -11.17
C THR A 80 -6.29 -18.96 -11.80
N GLN A 81 -6.33 -20.00 -10.96
CA GLN A 81 -6.45 -21.41 -11.39
C GLN A 81 -7.87 -21.76 -11.81
N ALA A 82 -8.88 -21.15 -11.18
CA ALA A 82 -10.28 -21.51 -11.39
C ALA A 82 -10.84 -21.04 -12.73
N VAL A 83 -10.45 -19.84 -13.19
CA VAL A 83 -10.98 -19.22 -14.42
C VAL A 83 -9.95 -18.30 -15.08
N GLY A 84 -10.06 -18.10 -16.40
CA GLY A 84 -9.20 -17.20 -17.17
C GLY A 84 -9.61 -15.72 -17.11
N GLN A 85 -10.84 -15.44 -16.70
CA GLN A 85 -11.47 -14.12 -16.81
C GLN A 85 -11.25 -13.22 -15.59
N LEU A 86 -10.69 -13.75 -14.50
CA LEU A 86 -10.36 -12.98 -13.30
C LEU A 86 -8.86 -12.65 -13.29
N THR A 87 -8.56 -11.38 -13.06
CA THR A 87 -7.21 -10.84 -13.00
C THR A 87 -7.05 -10.03 -11.71
N VAL A 88 -5.99 -10.27 -10.95
CA VAL A 88 -5.65 -9.52 -9.74
C VAL A 88 -5.08 -8.16 -10.12
N THR A 89 -5.58 -7.10 -9.50
CA THR A 89 -5.16 -5.71 -9.74
C THR A 89 -4.90 -4.99 -8.42
N GLY A 90 -4.55 -3.70 -8.50
CA GLY A 90 -4.44 -2.81 -7.34
C GLY A 90 -3.38 -3.24 -6.34
N GLU A 91 -3.60 -2.92 -5.08
CA GLU A 91 -2.64 -3.14 -3.99
C GLU A 91 -2.21 -4.61 -3.85
N ALA A 92 -3.13 -5.56 -3.98
CA ALA A 92 -2.82 -6.99 -3.86
C ALA A 92 -1.89 -7.47 -4.98
N ALA A 93 -2.06 -6.98 -6.21
CA ALA A 93 -1.15 -7.29 -7.30
C ALA A 93 0.28 -6.79 -6.97
N LEU A 94 0.39 -5.54 -6.51
CA LEU A 94 1.66 -4.90 -6.19
C LEU A 94 2.37 -5.62 -5.03
N ALA A 95 1.67 -5.89 -3.94
CA ALA A 95 2.23 -6.55 -2.75
C ALA A 95 2.61 -8.01 -3.02
N LEU A 96 1.72 -8.80 -3.63
CA LEU A 96 1.94 -10.24 -3.76
C LEU A 96 2.97 -10.59 -4.86
N CYS A 97 3.04 -9.77 -5.91
CA CYS A 97 3.78 -10.09 -7.13
C CYS A 97 4.96 -9.18 -7.42
N TYR A 98 4.91 -7.91 -7.00
CA TYR A 98 5.90 -6.90 -7.40
C TYR A 98 6.73 -6.33 -6.26
N GLY A 99 6.45 -6.70 -5.01
CA GLY A 99 7.28 -6.34 -3.86
C GLY A 99 6.95 -5.00 -3.23
N LEU A 100 5.72 -4.51 -3.39
CA LEU A 100 5.24 -3.36 -2.61
C LEU A 100 5.41 -3.64 -1.11
N GLU A 101 6.05 -2.71 -0.41
CA GLU A 101 6.51 -2.93 0.95
C GLU A 101 5.37 -2.80 1.97
N ARG A 102 4.42 -1.89 1.75
CA ARG A 102 3.23 -1.84 2.59
C ARG A 102 2.38 -3.09 2.38
N PRO A 103 1.75 -3.64 3.43
CA PRO A 103 0.78 -4.72 3.27
C PRO A 103 -0.44 -4.29 2.42
N ALA A 104 -1.02 -5.25 1.70
CA ALA A 104 -2.33 -5.13 1.07
C ALA A 104 -3.40 -5.69 2.02
N GLU A 105 -4.58 -5.08 2.03
CA GLU A 105 -5.72 -5.48 2.89
C GLU A 105 -6.87 -6.10 2.08
N ASN A 106 -7.00 -5.69 0.82
CA ASN A 106 -8.12 -6.06 -0.04
C ASN A 106 -7.61 -6.83 -1.26
N LEU A 107 -8.40 -7.80 -1.70
CA LEU A 107 -8.17 -8.44 -3.00
C LEU A 107 -9.00 -7.73 -4.07
N GLU A 108 -8.33 -6.97 -4.94
CA GLU A 108 -8.97 -6.35 -6.08
C GLU A 108 -8.87 -7.22 -7.33
N LEU A 109 -10.00 -7.43 -8.00
CA LEU A 109 -10.15 -8.24 -9.19
C LEU A 109 -10.78 -7.45 -10.33
N VAL A 110 -10.27 -7.65 -11.54
CA VAL A 110 -10.96 -7.31 -12.78
C VAL A 110 -11.57 -8.58 -13.36
N CYS A 111 -12.88 -8.54 -13.61
CA CYS A 111 -13.62 -9.60 -14.28
C CYS A 111 -13.90 -9.19 -15.73
N SER A 112 -13.27 -9.88 -16.68
CA SER A 112 -13.40 -9.61 -18.12
C SER A 112 -14.62 -10.25 -18.79
N GLY A 113 -15.26 -11.19 -18.11
CA GLY A 113 -16.42 -11.94 -18.57
C GLY A 113 -16.81 -13.04 -17.57
N GLY A 114 -18.08 -13.43 -17.58
CA GLY A 114 -18.62 -14.41 -16.63
C GLY A 114 -18.96 -13.80 -15.26
N GLU A 115 -19.08 -14.65 -14.24
CA GLU A 115 -19.50 -14.27 -12.89
C GLU A 115 -18.42 -14.62 -11.85
N ALA A 116 -17.92 -13.62 -11.12
CA ALA A 116 -16.91 -13.83 -10.07
C ALA A 116 -17.49 -14.54 -8.84
N ALA A 117 -18.77 -14.31 -8.51
CA ALA A 117 -19.38 -14.85 -7.30
C ALA A 117 -19.37 -16.39 -7.28
N GLY A 118 -19.65 -17.05 -8.40
CA GLY A 118 -19.53 -18.50 -8.52
C GLY A 118 -18.12 -19.02 -8.21
N VAL A 119 -17.07 -18.30 -8.60
CA VAL A 119 -15.67 -18.65 -8.29
C VAL A 119 -15.40 -18.49 -6.79
N LEU A 120 -15.80 -17.36 -6.22
CA LEU A 120 -15.62 -17.07 -4.79
C LEU A 120 -16.40 -18.06 -3.90
N ARG A 121 -17.62 -18.46 -4.29
CA ARG A 121 -18.38 -19.50 -3.58
C ARG A 121 -17.63 -20.84 -3.53
N ARG A 122 -16.98 -21.24 -4.63
CA ARG A 122 -16.16 -22.47 -4.66
C ARG A 122 -14.93 -22.35 -3.77
N PHE A 123 -14.27 -21.19 -3.78
CA PHE A 123 -13.17 -20.92 -2.85
C PHE A 123 -13.62 -21.07 -1.40
N CYS A 124 -14.73 -20.41 -1.05
CA CYS A 124 -15.28 -20.43 0.30
C CYS A 124 -15.67 -21.84 0.75
N ALA A 125 -16.34 -22.62 -0.11
CA ALA A 125 -16.67 -24.01 0.16
C ALA A 125 -15.42 -24.87 0.39
N ALA A 126 -14.37 -24.68 -0.41
CA ALA A 126 -13.12 -25.44 -0.31
C ALA A 126 -12.26 -25.08 0.92
N ARG A 127 -12.52 -23.96 1.59
CA ARG A 127 -11.81 -23.52 2.81
C ARG A 127 -12.70 -23.51 4.05
N SER A 128 -13.96 -23.91 3.92
CA SER A 128 -14.97 -23.83 4.99
C SER A 128 -15.08 -22.42 5.59
N VAL A 129 -15.02 -21.40 4.74
CA VAL A 129 -15.19 -19.98 5.13
C VAL A 129 -16.50 -19.42 4.55
N SER A 130 -16.99 -18.32 5.11
CA SER A 130 -18.25 -17.71 4.67
C SER A 130 -18.02 -16.66 3.58
N LEU A 131 -19.04 -16.42 2.75
CA LEU A 131 -19.06 -15.37 1.72
C LEU A 131 -20.32 -14.53 1.89
N SER A 132 -20.17 -13.21 1.97
CA SER A 132 -21.28 -12.27 1.87
C SER A 132 -21.03 -11.26 0.75
N LEU A 133 -22.10 -10.86 0.07
CA LEU A 133 -22.10 -9.69 -0.81
C LEU A 133 -22.40 -8.47 0.07
N ILE A 134 -21.48 -7.51 0.13
CA ILE A 134 -21.60 -6.33 1.00
C ILE A 134 -21.91 -5.05 0.23
N ASN A 135 -21.63 -5.03 -1.08
CA ASN A 135 -21.98 -3.91 -1.95
C ASN A 135 -22.13 -4.38 -3.40
N GLU A 136 -23.12 -3.85 -4.11
CA GLU A 136 -23.34 -4.11 -5.54
C GLU A 136 -23.80 -2.84 -6.24
N VAL A 137 -23.03 -2.46 -7.26
CA VAL A 137 -23.36 -1.42 -8.23
C VAL A 137 -23.09 -1.93 -9.63
N LEU A 138 -23.58 -1.22 -10.66
CA LEU A 138 -23.62 -1.69 -12.06
C LEU A 138 -22.32 -2.34 -12.57
N ILE A 139 -21.16 -1.79 -12.20
CA ILE A 139 -19.84 -2.24 -12.68
C ILE A 139 -18.92 -2.78 -11.58
N ARG A 140 -19.40 -2.88 -10.34
CA ARG A 140 -18.57 -3.25 -9.18
C ARG A 140 -19.38 -4.01 -8.16
N ARG A 141 -18.84 -5.14 -7.70
CA ARG A 141 -19.35 -5.88 -6.55
C ARG A 141 -18.27 -6.02 -5.52
N GLU A 142 -18.66 -6.02 -4.26
CA GLU A 142 -17.76 -6.24 -3.14
C GLU A 142 -18.28 -7.37 -2.29
N PHE A 143 -17.39 -8.30 -2.02
CA PHE A 143 -17.64 -9.45 -1.20
C PHE A 143 -16.79 -9.37 0.05
N LEU A 144 -17.29 -9.95 1.14
CA LEU A 144 -16.53 -10.17 2.35
C LEU A 144 -16.45 -11.67 2.59
N ILE A 145 -15.22 -12.17 2.68
CA ILE A 145 -14.93 -13.55 3.02
C ILE A 145 -14.50 -13.58 4.48
N ARG A 146 -15.23 -14.30 5.34
CA ARG A 146 -14.88 -14.39 6.76
C ARG A 146 -14.45 -15.80 7.13
N SER A 147 -13.27 -15.88 7.74
CA SER A 147 -12.78 -17.05 8.47
C SER A 147 -13.00 -16.85 9.98
N ALA A 148 -12.55 -17.81 10.81
CA ALA A 148 -12.64 -17.67 12.26
C ALA A 148 -11.73 -16.57 12.83
N THR A 149 -10.67 -16.19 12.11
CA THR A 149 -9.59 -15.32 12.63
C THR A 149 -9.32 -14.10 11.77
N ASP A 150 -9.98 -13.98 10.61
CA ASP A 150 -9.64 -12.99 9.60
C ASP A 150 -10.82 -12.71 8.66
N GLU A 151 -10.85 -11.51 8.11
CA GLU A 151 -11.81 -11.07 7.11
C GLU A 151 -11.07 -10.53 5.88
N LEU A 152 -11.45 -11.02 4.70
CA LEU A 152 -10.90 -10.58 3.42
C LEU A 152 -12.00 -9.93 2.58
N ARG A 153 -11.84 -8.64 2.30
CA ARG A 153 -12.69 -7.94 1.34
C ARG A 153 -12.17 -8.19 -0.08
N VAL A 154 -13.06 -8.65 -0.95
CA VAL A 154 -12.79 -8.89 -2.37
C VAL A 154 -13.60 -7.92 -3.20
N ILE A 155 -12.93 -7.04 -3.94
CA ILE A 155 -13.54 -6.01 -4.78
C ILE A 155 -13.44 -6.46 -6.23
N VAL A 156 -14.57 -6.67 -6.89
CA VAL A 156 -14.63 -7.13 -8.28
C VAL A 156 -15.16 -6.02 -9.17
N SER A 157 -14.32 -5.51 -10.06
CA SER A 157 -14.71 -4.59 -11.13
C SER A 157 -15.02 -5.36 -12.41
N TYR A 158 -16.23 -5.22 -12.94
CA TYR A 158 -16.66 -5.86 -14.19
C TYR A 158 -16.36 -4.92 -15.35
N ARG A 159 -15.48 -5.34 -16.26
CA ARG A 159 -15.07 -4.56 -17.42
C ARG A 159 -14.97 -5.46 -18.64
N LYS A 160 -15.26 -4.95 -19.83
CA LYS A 160 -14.91 -5.69 -21.05
C LYS A 160 -13.38 -5.78 -21.13
N ALA A 161 -12.84 -6.99 -21.30
CA ALA A 161 -11.40 -7.13 -21.54
C ALA A 161 -11.01 -6.42 -22.84
N ARG A 162 -9.94 -5.63 -22.77
CA ARG A 162 -9.06 -5.48 -23.93
C ARG A 162 -8.31 -6.80 -24.10
N ALA A 163 -8.03 -7.20 -25.34
CA ALA A 163 -7.28 -8.42 -25.66
C ALA A 163 -5.78 -8.27 -25.34
N VAL A 164 -5.45 -7.81 -24.13
CA VAL A 164 -4.08 -7.66 -23.65
C VAL A 164 -3.72 -8.93 -22.87
N PRO A 165 -2.60 -9.59 -23.20
CA PRO A 165 -2.12 -10.72 -22.41
C PRO A 165 -1.87 -10.29 -20.96
N THR A 166 -2.51 -10.96 -20.01
CA THR A 166 -2.29 -10.73 -18.58
C THR A 166 -1.15 -11.63 -18.09
N PRO A 167 -0.06 -11.06 -17.55
CA PRO A 167 1.06 -11.84 -17.06
C PRO A 167 0.65 -12.71 -15.86
N VAL A 168 1.26 -13.88 -15.74
CA VAL A 168 1.16 -14.73 -14.55
C VAL A 168 2.49 -14.66 -13.80
N ILE A 169 2.46 -14.08 -12.59
CA ILE A 169 3.63 -13.89 -11.75
C ILE A 169 3.39 -14.64 -10.45
N ARG A 170 4.32 -15.52 -10.06
CA ARG A 170 4.21 -16.35 -8.84
C ARG A 170 2.88 -17.10 -8.74
N GLY A 171 2.36 -17.58 -9.88
CA GLY A 171 1.09 -18.33 -9.95
C GLY A 171 -0.18 -17.46 -9.91
N ILE A 172 -0.06 -16.13 -9.94
CA ILE A 172 -1.17 -15.19 -9.90
C ILE A 172 -1.25 -14.44 -11.24
N ARG A 173 -2.43 -14.44 -11.87
CA ARG A 173 -2.71 -13.63 -13.06
C ARG A 173 -2.92 -12.19 -12.63
N VAL A 174 -2.05 -11.30 -13.07
CA VAL A 174 -2.06 -9.89 -12.67
C VAL A 174 -2.30 -8.96 -13.84
N SER A 175 -2.86 -7.79 -13.56
CA SER A 175 -3.02 -6.74 -14.56
C SER A 175 -1.65 -6.27 -15.06
N GLU A 176 -1.63 -5.87 -16.33
CA GLU A 176 -0.48 -5.29 -16.99
C GLU A 176 -0.11 -3.92 -16.39
N PRO A 177 1.15 -3.49 -16.50
CA PRO A 177 1.65 -2.27 -15.86
C PRO A 177 0.83 -1.01 -16.15
N ASP A 178 0.38 -0.81 -17.38
CA ASP A 178 -0.39 0.39 -17.76
C ASP A 178 -1.75 0.45 -17.04
N THR A 179 -2.40 -0.71 -16.84
CA THR A 179 -3.63 -0.83 -16.07
C THR A 179 -3.38 -0.61 -14.57
N LEU A 180 -2.30 -1.15 -14.00
CA LEU A 180 -1.92 -0.91 -12.60
C LEU A 180 -1.66 0.59 -12.34
N ALA A 181 -0.93 1.25 -13.25
CA ALA A 181 -0.67 2.68 -13.18
C ALA A 181 -1.93 3.53 -13.34
N SER A 182 -2.83 3.12 -14.23
CA SER A 182 -4.13 3.78 -14.38
C SER A 182 -4.93 3.75 -13.08
N TRP A 183 -4.98 2.57 -12.43
CA TRP A 183 -5.71 2.39 -11.18
C TRP A 183 -5.10 3.16 -10.02
N ALA A 184 -3.78 3.12 -9.86
CA ALA A 184 -3.09 3.89 -8.82
C ALA A 184 -3.34 5.40 -8.98
N CYS A 185 -3.26 5.91 -10.22
CA CYS A 185 -3.54 7.31 -10.52
C CYS A 185 -5.00 7.69 -10.25
N PHE A 186 -5.94 6.82 -10.64
CA PHE A 186 -7.36 7.03 -10.38
C PHE A 186 -7.68 7.04 -8.88
N ALA A 187 -7.11 6.11 -8.11
CA ALA A 187 -7.30 6.03 -6.67
C ALA A 187 -6.78 7.31 -6.00
N PHE A 188 -5.54 7.71 -6.32
CA PHE A 188 -4.93 8.93 -5.78
C PHE A 188 -5.77 10.19 -6.08
N ASN A 189 -6.19 10.38 -7.34
CA ASN A 189 -7.01 11.53 -7.71
C ASN A 189 -8.35 11.58 -6.97
N ARG A 190 -8.92 10.42 -6.64
CA ARG A 190 -10.24 10.33 -6.02
C ARG A 190 -10.21 10.57 -4.51
N SER A 191 -9.24 10.00 -3.81
CA SER A 191 -9.22 9.92 -2.34
C SER A 191 -8.23 10.89 -1.70
N ARG A 192 -7.13 11.20 -2.39
CA ARG A 192 -5.96 11.90 -1.85
C ARG A 192 -5.48 11.29 -0.52
N HIS A 193 -5.43 9.95 -0.42
CA HIS A 193 -4.83 9.28 0.73
C HIS A 193 -3.33 8.98 0.55
N LEU A 194 -2.60 8.92 1.68
CA LEU A 194 -1.17 8.58 1.68
C LEU A 194 -0.89 7.21 1.02
N ARG A 195 -1.75 6.19 1.23
CA ARG A 195 -1.59 4.88 0.57
C ARG A 195 -1.65 4.95 -0.93
N ASP A 196 -2.57 5.75 -1.46
CA ASP A 196 -2.75 5.87 -2.90
C ASP A 196 -1.57 6.59 -3.55
N LEU A 197 -1.01 7.60 -2.86
CA LEU A 197 0.23 8.26 -3.29
C LEU A 197 1.43 7.31 -3.21
N TYR A 198 1.50 6.49 -2.16
CA TYR A 198 2.53 5.48 -1.98
C TYR A 198 2.52 4.45 -3.11
N ASP A 199 1.35 3.91 -3.44
CA ASP A 199 1.17 2.96 -4.52
C ASP A 199 1.48 3.59 -5.88
N LEU A 200 1.03 4.82 -6.11
CA LEU A 200 1.32 5.56 -7.35
C LEU A 200 2.83 5.76 -7.53
N ALA A 201 3.52 6.23 -6.50
CA ALA A 201 4.97 6.40 -6.53
C ALA A 201 5.70 5.07 -6.78
N PHE A 202 5.29 4.00 -6.10
CA PHE A 202 5.83 2.66 -6.30
C PHE A 202 5.64 2.19 -7.75
N VAL A 203 4.42 2.29 -8.29
CA VAL A 203 4.05 1.85 -9.64
C VAL A 203 4.80 2.63 -10.71
N VAL A 204 4.89 3.95 -10.59
CA VAL A 204 5.62 4.79 -11.56
C VAL A 204 7.10 4.42 -11.55
N ARG A 205 7.72 4.32 -10.38
CA ARG A 205 9.14 3.97 -10.27
C ARG A 205 9.44 2.58 -10.82
N LEU A 206 8.59 1.60 -10.54
CA LEU A 206 8.81 0.22 -10.96
C LEU A 206 8.56 0.01 -12.46
N PHE A 207 7.57 0.70 -13.02
CA PHE A 207 7.11 0.45 -14.38
C PHE A 207 7.30 1.63 -15.33
N PHE A 208 8.14 2.62 -15.00
CA PHE A 208 8.29 3.83 -15.79
C PHE A 208 8.51 3.55 -17.29
N ASP A 209 9.39 2.62 -17.64
CA ASP A 209 9.69 2.28 -19.03
C ASP A 209 8.63 1.39 -19.71
N ARG A 210 7.66 0.89 -18.94
CA ARG A 210 6.63 -0.06 -19.37
C ARG A 210 5.21 0.52 -19.38
N ILE A 211 5.02 1.72 -18.82
CA ILE A 211 3.77 2.47 -18.92
C ILE A 211 3.80 3.38 -20.15
N SER A 212 2.64 3.54 -20.78
CA SER A 212 2.50 4.32 -22.01
C SER A 212 2.78 5.81 -21.80
N ALA A 213 3.11 6.54 -22.88
CA ALA A 213 3.27 7.99 -22.83
C ALA A 213 1.98 8.70 -22.40
N GLU A 214 0.81 8.20 -22.85
CA GLU A 214 -0.51 8.65 -22.40
C GLU A 214 -0.64 8.50 -20.88
N ARG A 215 -0.27 7.32 -20.33
CA ARG A 215 -0.32 7.09 -18.89
C ARG A 215 0.62 7.99 -18.10
N LYS A 216 1.83 8.24 -18.60
CA LYS A 216 2.77 9.19 -17.99
C LYS A 216 2.18 10.60 -17.98
N PHE A 217 1.53 11.01 -19.07
CA PHE A 217 0.85 12.30 -19.16
C PHE A 217 -0.31 12.42 -18.18
N ASP A 218 -1.18 11.41 -18.08
CA ASP A 218 -2.28 11.36 -17.09
C ASP A 218 -1.77 11.53 -15.65
N ILE A 219 -0.71 10.80 -15.30
CA ILE A 219 -0.10 10.85 -13.96
C ILE A 219 0.54 12.21 -13.72
N SER A 220 1.23 12.75 -14.73
CA SER A 220 1.83 14.09 -14.63
C SER A 220 0.75 15.15 -14.38
N ASN A 221 -0.37 15.11 -15.10
CA ASN A 221 -1.49 16.02 -14.88
C ASN A 221 -2.12 15.87 -13.48
N ALA A 222 -2.22 14.64 -12.98
CA ALA A 222 -2.72 14.39 -11.61
C ALA A 222 -1.83 15.04 -10.54
N LEU A 223 -0.51 14.99 -10.76
CA LEU A 223 0.50 15.55 -9.87
C LEU A 223 0.70 17.06 -10.06
N SER A 224 0.50 17.61 -11.25
CA SER A 224 0.54 19.07 -11.46
C SER A 224 -0.56 19.81 -10.70
N ASN A 225 -1.63 19.11 -10.30
CA ASN A 225 -2.68 19.61 -9.41
C ASN A 225 -2.47 19.17 -7.96
N PHE A 226 -1.23 18.85 -7.58
CA PHE A 226 -0.85 18.39 -6.25
C PHE A 226 0.50 19.02 -5.86
N GLU A 227 0.43 20.06 -5.06
CA GLU A 227 1.59 20.87 -4.70
C GLU A 227 2.34 20.30 -3.50
N SER A 228 3.51 20.87 -3.18
CA SER A 228 4.27 20.48 -1.99
C SER A 228 3.49 20.71 -0.69
N SER A 229 2.67 21.76 -0.66
CA SER A 229 1.75 22.08 0.43
C SER A 229 0.69 20.99 0.63
N ASP A 230 0.19 20.37 -0.44
CA ASP A 230 -0.75 19.27 -0.36
C ASP A 230 -0.09 18.02 0.23
N LEU A 231 1.14 17.70 -0.19
CA LEU A 231 1.91 16.59 0.40
C LEU A 231 2.13 16.80 1.89
N GLU A 232 2.55 18.00 2.28
CA GLU A 232 2.74 18.35 3.69
C GLU A 232 1.44 18.24 4.49
N TYR A 233 0.33 18.71 3.93
CA TYR A 233 -0.99 18.55 4.53
C TYR A 233 -1.35 17.08 4.76
N LEU A 234 -1.16 16.22 3.75
CA LEU A 234 -1.43 14.78 3.89
C LEU A 234 -0.55 14.14 4.96
N LEU A 235 0.75 14.45 4.98
CA LEU A 235 1.70 13.90 5.96
C LEU A 235 1.37 14.30 7.40
N ARG A 236 0.86 15.53 7.60
CA ARG A 236 0.49 16.05 8.93
C ARG A 236 -0.88 15.59 9.40
N THR A 237 -1.84 15.36 8.50
CA THR A 237 -3.24 15.12 8.86
C THR A 237 -3.68 13.67 8.77
N GLN A 238 -3.00 12.85 7.97
CA GLN A 238 -3.34 11.44 7.83
C GLN A 238 -2.40 10.57 8.67
N GLU A 239 -2.99 9.77 9.54
CA GLU A 239 -2.30 8.73 10.30
C GLU A 239 -2.52 7.39 9.63
N ASP A 240 -1.44 6.78 9.17
CA ASP A 240 -1.49 5.49 8.52
C ASP A 240 -0.28 4.64 8.90
N CYS A 241 -0.56 3.64 9.72
CA CYS A 241 0.44 2.79 10.33
C CYS A 241 0.99 1.73 9.35
N LEU A 242 0.40 1.59 8.15
CA LEU A 242 0.96 0.78 7.05
C LEU A 242 1.91 1.55 6.14
N ILE A 243 2.04 2.86 6.34
CA ILE A 243 2.83 3.74 5.47
C ILE A 243 4.09 4.25 6.18
N ASP A 244 5.22 4.02 5.54
CA ASP A 244 6.46 4.71 5.85
C ASP A 244 6.43 6.09 5.17
N LYS A 245 6.12 7.13 5.97
CA LYS A 245 6.04 8.53 5.53
C LYS A 245 7.39 9.05 5.00
N THR A 246 8.52 8.61 5.57
CA THR A 246 9.86 9.03 5.13
C THR A 246 10.16 8.46 3.76
N LYS A 247 9.94 7.15 3.58
CA LYS A 247 10.08 6.51 2.27
C LYS A 247 9.13 7.12 1.25
N LEU A 248 7.88 7.42 1.63
CA LEU A 248 6.91 8.05 0.75
C LEU A 248 7.42 9.36 0.17
N VAL A 249 8.00 10.25 1.00
CA VAL A 249 8.55 11.54 0.53
C VAL A 249 9.67 11.32 -0.49
N ASN A 250 10.58 10.38 -0.22
CA ASN A 250 11.68 10.06 -1.12
C ASN A 250 11.19 9.44 -2.43
N ASP A 251 10.22 8.53 -2.34
CA ASP A 251 9.62 7.85 -3.49
C ASP A 251 8.81 8.82 -4.35
N TYR A 252 8.08 9.73 -3.72
CA TYR A 252 7.36 10.82 -4.37
C TYR A 252 8.31 11.74 -5.15
N ARG A 253 9.39 12.22 -4.52
CA ARG A 253 10.41 13.06 -5.18
C ARG A 253 11.05 12.33 -6.37
N ALA A 254 11.35 11.04 -6.21
CA ALA A 254 11.88 10.23 -7.30
C ALA A 254 10.88 10.08 -8.46
N MET A 255 9.59 9.86 -8.16
CA MET A 255 8.52 9.83 -9.15
C MET A 255 8.42 11.15 -9.91
N CYS A 256 8.42 12.31 -9.22
CA CYS A 256 8.37 13.62 -9.88
C CYS A 256 9.56 13.85 -10.82
N ARG A 257 10.77 13.47 -10.41
CA ARG A 257 11.96 13.54 -11.28
C ARG A 257 11.83 12.67 -12.53
N LEU A 258 11.31 11.44 -12.40
CA LEU A 258 11.06 10.56 -13.55
C LEU A 258 10.07 11.18 -14.54
N LEU A 259 9.04 11.86 -14.03
CA LEU A 259 8.01 12.51 -14.84
C LEU A 259 8.41 13.89 -15.38
N GLY A 260 9.60 14.40 -15.03
CA GLY A 260 10.05 15.73 -15.44
C GLY A 260 9.28 16.87 -14.77
N ILE A 261 8.66 16.62 -13.61
CA ILE A 261 7.96 17.63 -12.82
C ILE A 261 9.02 18.32 -11.94
N SER A 262 9.15 19.64 -12.06
CA SER A 262 10.08 20.42 -11.24
C SER A 262 9.70 20.28 -9.77
N SER A 263 10.59 19.70 -8.98
CA SER A 263 10.41 19.49 -7.53
C SER A 263 11.13 20.56 -6.72
N ASP A 264 11.48 21.71 -7.31
CA ASP A 264 12.28 22.75 -6.67
C ASP A 264 11.54 23.49 -5.51
N GLU A 265 10.31 23.07 -5.17
CA GLU A 265 9.53 23.60 -4.04
C GLU A 265 9.44 22.67 -2.82
N PHE A 266 10.19 21.56 -2.78
CA PHE A 266 10.27 20.72 -1.58
C PHE A 266 11.43 21.20 -0.71
N LEU A 267 11.15 22.13 0.22
CA LEU A 267 12.09 22.67 1.20
C LEU A 267 12.90 21.56 1.93
N PRO A 268 14.14 21.87 2.35
CA PRO A 268 15.11 20.93 2.92
C PRO A 268 14.59 20.23 4.19
#